data_AF-A0A6L7B1W3-F1
#
_entry.id   AF-A0A6L7B1W3-F1
#
_cell.length_a   1.000
_cell.length_b   1.000
_cell.length_c   1.000
_cell.angle_alpha   90.00
_cell.angle_beta   90.00
_cell.angle_gamma   90.00
#
_symmetry.space_group_name_H-M   'P 1'
#
loop_
_entity.id
_entity.type
_entity.pdbx_description
1 polymer ?
#
loop_
_entity_poly.entity_id
_entity_poly.type
_entity_poly.pdbx_seq_one_letter_code
_entity_poly.pdbx_strand_id
1 'polypeptide(L)'
;MGVKITGLKELEANIQQLVRQKIPTATAKAIKTVGKQAMRKATKSVAQQIGVPVKTVRGRAKMTKEPTKQSPKAIIRVNRTHMPLIRVLEGKRNRIVASSGVLRVGRHSVARGFKQTLKNGRTHIMFRQGKQRYGIDVAKVPLSTPLTQAFNQELSQYPEQMKQELINQLTFVFRRK
;
A
#
# COMPACT_ATOMS: atom_id res chain seq x y z
N MET A 1 -7.40 -23.32 60.30
CA MET A 1 -7.03 -21.91 60.02
C MET A 1 -7.23 -21.65 58.53
N GLY A 2 -8.30 -20.95 58.15
CA GLY A 2 -8.55 -20.61 56.75
C GLY A 2 -7.73 -19.38 56.36
N VAL A 3 -6.78 -19.54 55.45
CA VAL A 3 -6.01 -18.42 54.91
C VAL A 3 -6.92 -17.61 53.98
N LYS A 4 -7.24 -16.36 54.35
CA LYS A 4 -7.91 -15.42 53.44
C LYS A 4 -6.96 -15.10 52.29
N ILE A 5 -7.31 -15.54 51.08
CA ILE A 5 -6.62 -15.12 49.85
C ILE A 5 -7.03 -13.66 49.58
N THR A 6 -6.30 -12.72 50.18
CA THR A 6 -6.41 -11.29 49.88
C THR A 6 -5.83 -11.03 48.49
N GLY A 7 -6.59 -10.35 47.61
CA GLY A 7 -6.14 -10.00 46.26
C GLY A 7 -6.87 -10.70 45.10
N LEU A 8 -7.71 -11.72 45.37
CA LEU A 8 -8.49 -12.40 44.33
C LEU A 8 -9.43 -11.44 43.58
N LYS A 9 -10.12 -10.55 44.30
CA LYS A 9 -10.97 -9.50 43.72
C LYS A 9 -10.20 -8.50 42.87
N GLU A 10 -8.98 -8.17 43.27
CA GLU A 10 -8.11 -7.26 42.52
C GLU A 10 -7.57 -7.93 41.25
N LEU A 11 -7.22 -9.21 41.32
CA LEU A 11 -6.84 -10.02 40.17
C LEU A 11 -8.01 -10.15 39.18
N GLU A 12 -9.22 -10.43 39.67
CA GLU A 12 -10.43 -10.47 38.84
C GLU A 12 -10.70 -9.13 38.15
N ALA A 13 -10.63 -8.01 38.88
CA ALA A 13 -10.81 -6.67 38.32
C ALA A 13 -9.75 -6.36 37.24
N ASN A 14 -8.50 -6.74 37.49
CA ASN A 14 -7.40 -6.60 36.54
C ASN A 14 -7.62 -7.43 35.28
N ILE A 15 -8.04 -8.69 35.42
CA ILE A 15 -8.35 -9.59 34.28
C ILE A 15 -9.52 -9.03 33.49
N GLN A 16 -10.59 -8.59 34.15
CA GLN A 16 -11.74 -7.96 33.49
C GLN A 16 -11.33 -6.70 32.72
N GLN A 17 -10.44 -5.86 33.27
CA GLN A 17 -9.92 -4.69 32.58
C GLN A 17 -9.06 -5.07 31.35
N LEU A 18 -8.23 -6.12 31.46
CA LEU A 18 -7.44 -6.65 30.35
C LEU A 18 -8.35 -7.12 29.20
N VAL A 19 -9.37 -7.91 29.53
CA VAL A 19 -10.34 -8.46 28.56
C VAL A 19 -11.14 -7.35 27.90
N ARG A 20 -11.67 -6.40 28.67
CA ARG A 20 -12.55 -5.34 28.14
C ARG A 20 -11.79 -4.29 27.34
N GLN A 21 -10.55 -3.98 27.70
CA GLN A 21 -9.85 -2.83 27.12
C GLN A 21 -8.55 -3.19 26.42
N LYS A 22 -7.64 -3.90 27.09
CA LYS A 22 -6.26 -4.06 26.61
C LYS A 22 -6.17 -5.06 25.45
N ILE A 23 -6.90 -6.16 25.50
CA ILE A 23 -6.94 -7.14 24.41
C ILE A 23 -7.56 -6.54 23.13
N PRO A 24 -8.76 -5.90 23.16
CA PRO A 24 -9.32 -5.23 21.98
C PRO A 24 -8.44 -4.11 21.42
N THR A 25 -7.68 -3.40 22.26
CA THR A 25 -6.67 -2.44 21.74
C THR A 25 -5.53 -3.12 21.02
N ALA A 26 -5.02 -4.22 21.58
CA ALA A 26 -3.91 -4.96 21.01
C ALA A 26 -4.32 -5.57 19.66
N THR A 27 -5.53 -6.12 19.55
CA THR A 27 -6.07 -6.67 18.30
C THR A 27 -6.23 -5.58 17.23
N ALA A 28 -6.83 -4.44 17.57
CA ALA A 28 -6.97 -3.32 16.65
C ALA A 28 -5.59 -2.83 16.16
N LYS A 29 -4.62 -2.72 17.06
CA LYS A 29 -3.25 -2.31 16.73
C LYS A 29 -2.55 -3.35 15.83
N ALA A 30 -2.68 -4.64 16.12
CA ALA A 30 -2.15 -5.71 15.28
C ALA A 30 -2.69 -5.63 13.85
N ILE A 31 -4.02 -5.50 13.69
CA ILE A 31 -4.67 -5.33 12.37
C ILE A 31 -4.13 -4.09 11.66
N LYS A 32 -3.98 -2.96 12.37
CA LYS A 32 -3.46 -1.72 11.80
C LYS A 32 -2.02 -1.90 11.32
N THR A 33 -1.19 -2.59 12.09
CA THR A 33 0.21 -2.86 11.75
C THR A 33 0.31 -3.77 10.53
N VAL A 34 -0.37 -4.92 10.53
CA VAL A 34 -0.40 -5.85 9.39
C VAL A 34 -0.90 -5.14 8.13
N GLY A 35 -2.00 -4.39 8.22
CA GLY A 35 -2.53 -3.64 7.09
C GLY A 35 -1.55 -2.60 6.53
N LYS A 36 -0.86 -1.84 7.40
CA LYS A 36 0.17 -0.88 6.98
C LYS A 36 1.40 -1.57 6.37
N GLN A 37 1.81 -2.71 6.92
CA GLN A 37 2.91 -3.51 6.39
C GLN A 37 2.56 -4.05 4.99
N ALA A 38 1.38 -4.63 4.81
CA ALA A 38 0.88 -5.10 3.53
C ALA A 38 0.86 -3.97 2.49
N MET A 39 0.32 -2.79 2.82
CA MET A 39 0.37 -1.62 1.93
C MET A 39 1.80 -1.23 1.56
N ARG A 40 2.73 -1.21 2.53
CA ARG A 40 4.13 -0.84 2.29
C ARG A 40 4.85 -1.84 1.39
N LYS A 41 4.68 -3.13 1.63
CA LYS A 41 5.32 -4.21 0.86
C LYS A 41 4.73 -4.31 -0.55
N ALA A 42 3.40 -4.37 -0.69
CA ALA A 42 2.72 -4.43 -1.98
C ALA A 42 3.08 -3.24 -2.88
N THR A 43 2.98 -2.01 -2.37
CA THR A 43 3.29 -0.81 -3.17
C THR A 43 4.77 -0.70 -3.52
N LYS A 44 5.68 -1.21 -2.68
CA LYS A 44 7.11 -1.29 -2.97
C LYS A 44 7.39 -2.30 -4.09
N SER A 45 6.80 -3.49 -4.02
CA SER A 45 6.95 -4.53 -5.04
C SER A 45 6.50 -4.03 -6.41
N VAL A 46 5.29 -3.44 -6.50
CA VAL A 46 4.76 -2.88 -7.75
C VAL A 46 5.60 -1.73 -8.28
N ALA A 47 6.06 -0.84 -7.41
CA ALA A 47 6.94 0.26 -7.80
C ALA A 47 8.26 -0.26 -8.41
N GLN A 48 8.84 -1.31 -7.83
CA GLN A 48 10.05 -1.97 -8.33
C GLN A 48 9.82 -2.69 -9.65
N GLN A 49 8.69 -3.40 -9.81
CA GLN A 49 8.30 -4.09 -11.04
C GLN A 49 8.10 -3.12 -12.22
N ILE A 50 7.46 -1.98 -11.95
CA ILE A 50 7.12 -0.99 -12.98
C ILE A 50 8.24 0.03 -13.21
N GLY A 51 9.12 0.25 -12.23
CA GLY A 51 10.21 1.23 -12.33
C GLY A 51 9.79 2.66 -12.03
N VAL A 52 8.82 2.84 -11.13
CA VAL A 52 8.29 4.15 -10.68
C VAL A 52 8.69 4.37 -9.22
N PRO A 53 8.83 5.62 -8.73
CA PRO A 53 9.08 5.85 -7.31
C PRO A 53 7.99 5.26 -6.41
N VAL A 54 8.42 4.69 -5.28
CA VAL A 54 7.51 4.07 -4.30
C VAL A 54 6.48 5.07 -3.78
N LYS A 55 6.83 6.35 -3.63
CA LYS A 55 5.91 7.41 -3.18
C LYS A 55 4.70 7.55 -4.10
N THR A 56 4.91 7.48 -5.42
CA THR A 56 3.87 7.64 -6.44
C THR A 56 2.86 6.50 -6.42
N VAL A 57 3.34 5.26 -6.21
CA VAL A 57 2.47 4.08 -6.07
C VAL A 57 1.81 4.04 -4.69
N ARG A 58 2.54 4.41 -3.62
CA ARG A 58 2.02 4.44 -2.25
C ARG A 58 0.83 5.40 -2.11
N GLY A 59 0.86 6.55 -2.77
CA GLY A 59 -0.25 7.51 -2.77
C GLY A 59 -1.57 6.96 -3.33
N ARG A 60 -1.57 5.78 -3.97
CA ARG A 60 -2.76 5.13 -4.52
C ARG A 60 -3.46 4.22 -3.53
N ALA A 61 -2.79 3.79 -2.46
CA ALA A 61 -3.37 2.93 -1.44
C ALA A 61 -3.60 3.73 -0.17
N LYS A 62 -4.83 3.72 0.35
CA LYS A 62 -5.20 4.39 1.61
C LYS A 62 -6.02 3.47 2.50
N MET A 63 -5.71 3.47 3.80
CA MET A 63 -6.56 2.85 4.80
C MET A 63 -7.70 3.83 5.13
N THR A 64 -8.90 3.56 4.62
CA THR A 64 -10.05 4.45 4.80
C THR A 64 -10.85 4.19 6.06
N LYS A 65 -10.79 2.97 6.59
CA LYS A 65 -11.33 2.64 7.90
C LYS A 65 -10.20 2.07 8.72
N GLU A 66 -9.85 2.75 9.81
CA GLU A 66 -8.89 2.25 10.78
C GLU A 66 -9.58 1.30 11.77
N PRO A 67 -8.90 0.25 12.23
CA PRO A 67 -9.44 -0.65 13.24
C PRO A 67 -9.49 0.05 14.60
N THR A 68 -10.61 -0.14 15.31
CA THR A 68 -10.84 0.37 16.67
C THR A 68 -11.13 -0.79 17.62
N LYS A 69 -11.15 -0.50 18.94
CA LYS A 69 -11.46 -1.52 19.97
C LYS A 69 -12.83 -2.16 19.74
N GLN A 70 -13.80 -1.36 19.30
CA GLN A 70 -15.19 -1.75 19.05
C GLN A 70 -15.39 -2.38 17.66
N SER A 71 -14.53 -2.04 16.69
CA SER A 71 -14.61 -2.54 15.32
C SER A 71 -13.21 -2.95 14.85
N PRO A 72 -12.76 -4.19 15.11
CA PRO A 72 -11.47 -4.71 14.68
C PRO A 72 -11.48 -5.06 13.18
N LYS A 73 -11.76 -4.06 12.32
CA LYS A 73 -11.82 -4.19 10.86
C LYS A 73 -11.13 -3.01 10.22
N ALA A 74 -10.15 -3.29 9.37
CA ALA A 74 -9.51 -2.29 8.51
C ALA A 74 -10.05 -2.38 7.09
N ILE A 75 -10.18 -1.24 6.41
CA ILE A 75 -10.53 -1.18 4.98
C ILE A 75 -9.45 -0.41 4.25
N ILE A 76 -8.77 -1.08 3.32
CA ILE A 76 -7.77 -0.49 2.43
C ILE A 76 -8.41 -0.31 1.07
N ARG A 77 -8.45 0.93 0.57
CA ARG A 77 -8.87 1.26 -0.79
C ARG A 77 -7.66 1.56 -1.66
N VAL A 78 -7.61 0.93 -2.84
CA VAL A 78 -6.49 1.04 -3.79
C VAL A 78 -7.00 1.60 -5.11
N ASN A 79 -6.43 2.72 -5.55
CA ASN A 79 -6.71 3.29 -6.86
C ASN A 79 -5.92 2.54 -7.96
N ARG A 80 -6.65 1.68 -8.67
CA ARG A 80 -6.16 0.77 -9.72
C ARG A 80 -6.09 1.38 -11.12
N THR A 81 -6.47 2.66 -11.29
CA THR A 81 -6.43 3.33 -12.60
C THR A 81 -5.02 3.34 -13.20
N HIS A 82 -4.90 3.33 -14.52
CA HIS A 82 -3.59 3.41 -15.17
C HIS A 82 -2.89 4.74 -14.84
N MET A 83 -1.56 4.73 -14.83
CA MET A 83 -0.76 5.92 -14.53
C MET A 83 -0.22 6.53 -15.83
N PRO A 84 -0.26 7.86 -16.01
CA PRO A 84 0.44 8.49 -17.12
C PRO A 84 1.93 8.18 -17.09
N LEU A 85 2.52 7.80 -18.23
CA LEU A 85 3.90 7.37 -18.33
C LEU A 85 4.91 8.43 -17.88
N ILE A 86 4.55 9.71 -17.98
CA ILE A 86 5.37 10.83 -17.50
C ILE A 86 5.77 10.69 -16.02
N ARG A 87 4.91 10.05 -15.21
CA ARG A 87 5.18 9.82 -13.77
C ARG A 87 6.39 8.92 -13.52
N VAL A 88 6.81 8.11 -14.49
CA VAL A 88 8.05 7.32 -14.40
C VAL A 88 9.26 8.25 -14.21
N LEU A 89 9.24 9.44 -14.80
CA LEU A 89 10.33 10.42 -14.70
C LEU A 89 10.43 11.11 -13.35
N GLU A 90 9.47 10.91 -12.43
CA GLU A 90 9.63 11.34 -11.04
C GLU A 90 10.80 10.61 -10.34
N GLY A 91 11.25 9.47 -10.89
CA GLY A 91 12.43 8.76 -10.43
C GLY A 91 13.71 9.39 -10.97
N LYS A 92 14.61 9.82 -10.08
CA LYS A 92 15.88 10.50 -10.43
C LYS A 92 16.78 9.74 -11.43
N ARG A 93 16.65 8.40 -11.49
CA ARG A 93 17.44 7.54 -12.40
C ARG A 93 16.82 7.37 -13.78
N ASN A 94 15.53 7.72 -13.94
CA ASN A 94 14.83 7.52 -15.20
C ASN A 94 15.10 8.70 -16.12
N ARG A 95 15.43 8.39 -17.39
CA ARG A 95 15.69 9.37 -18.44
C ARG A 95 14.80 9.06 -19.65
N ILE A 96 14.62 10.08 -20.49
CA ILE A 96 14.01 9.92 -21.81
C ILE A 96 15.14 9.70 -22.81
N VAL A 97 15.01 8.70 -23.66
CA VAL A 97 15.88 8.46 -24.81
C VAL A 97 15.00 8.31 -26.04
N ALA A 98 15.21 9.15 -27.04
CA ALA A 98 14.52 9.05 -28.33
C ALA A 98 15.43 8.33 -29.33
N SER A 99 14.90 7.33 -30.03
CA SER A 99 15.64 6.58 -31.06
C SER A 99 14.67 6.09 -32.13
N SER A 100 14.97 6.37 -33.40
CA SER A 100 14.30 5.83 -34.60
C SER A 100 12.78 5.61 -34.47
N GLY A 101 12.04 6.66 -34.10
CA GLY A 101 10.58 6.60 -34.00
C GLY A 101 10.03 5.94 -32.74
N VAL A 102 10.85 5.59 -31.75
CA VAL A 102 10.47 5.08 -30.43
C VAL A 102 10.96 6.04 -29.34
N LEU A 103 10.10 6.33 -28.37
CA LEU A 103 10.45 7.08 -27.17
C LEU A 103 10.59 6.12 -25.99
N ARG A 104 11.79 5.98 -25.45
CA ARG A 104 12.07 5.18 -24.26
C ARG A 104 12.07 6.06 -23.03
N VAL A 105 11.33 5.66 -22.00
CA VAL A 105 11.12 6.39 -20.74
C VAL A 105 11.39 5.43 -19.60
N GLY A 106 12.60 5.51 -19.04
CA GLY A 106 13.10 4.48 -18.12
C GLY A 106 13.12 3.10 -18.79
N ARG A 107 12.34 2.16 -18.25
CA ARG A 107 12.20 0.80 -18.80
C ARG A 107 11.06 0.63 -19.81
N HIS A 108 10.22 1.65 -19.99
CA HIS A 108 9.07 1.59 -20.89
C HIS A 108 9.45 2.15 -22.25
N SER A 109 8.91 1.56 -23.31
CA SER A 109 9.10 2.04 -24.68
C SER A 109 7.76 2.35 -25.30
N VAL A 110 7.68 3.47 -26.02
CA VAL A 110 6.48 3.92 -26.69
C VAL A 110 6.78 4.16 -28.16
N ALA A 111 6.21 3.34 -29.03
CA ALA A 111 6.30 3.54 -30.46
C ALA A 111 5.62 4.85 -30.85
N ARG A 112 6.26 5.63 -31.72
CA ARG A 112 5.81 6.94 -32.20
C ARG A 112 5.47 7.91 -31.06
N GLY A 113 6.19 7.74 -29.95
CA GLY A 113 6.03 8.54 -28.74
C GLY A 113 6.76 9.87 -28.84
N PHE A 114 6.22 10.90 -28.19
CA PHE A 114 6.85 12.20 -28.06
C PHE A 114 6.48 12.84 -26.72
N LYS A 115 7.34 13.75 -26.25
CA LYS A 115 7.09 14.56 -25.05
C LYS A 115 6.46 15.88 -25.50
N GLN A 116 5.31 16.23 -24.94
CA GLN A 116 4.61 17.47 -25.26
C GLN A 116 4.21 18.18 -23.97
N THR A 117 4.44 19.49 -23.91
CA THR A 117 3.83 20.37 -22.92
C THR A 117 2.58 20.99 -23.52
N LEU A 118 1.45 20.82 -22.85
CA LEU A 118 0.15 21.34 -23.29
C LEU A 118 0.02 22.83 -22.91
N LYS A 119 -1.00 23.51 -23.45
CA LYS A 119 -1.28 24.93 -23.14
C LYS A 119 -1.47 25.22 -21.64
N ASN A 120 -1.87 24.23 -20.86
CA ASN A 120 -2.01 24.31 -19.39
C ASN A 120 -0.68 24.12 -18.62
N GLY A 121 0.46 24.05 -19.30
CA GLY A 121 1.78 23.84 -18.70
C GLY A 121 2.09 22.40 -18.29
N ARG A 122 1.16 21.45 -18.44
CA ARG A 122 1.40 20.04 -18.07
C ARG A 122 2.13 19.32 -19.19
N THR A 123 3.24 18.69 -18.84
CA THR A 123 3.98 17.81 -19.75
C THR A 123 3.43 16.39 -19.69
N HIS A 124 3.20 15.81 -20.87
CA HIS A 124 2.80 14.42 -21.03
C HIS A 124 3.74 13.71 -22.01
N ILE A 125 3.82 12.39 -21.87
CA ILE A 125 4.31 11.53 -22.93
C ILE A 125 3.09 11.05 -23.70
N MET A 126 3.07 11.35 -24.98
CA MET A 126 1.97 11.05 -25.88
C MET A 126 2.48 10.19 -27.03
N PHE A 127 1.57 9.54 -27.75
CA PHE A 127 1.91 8.78 -28.94
C PHE A 127 0.86 8.96 -30.02
N ARG A 128 1.28 8.81 -31.27
CA ARG A 128 0.37 8.82 -32.42
C ARG A 128 -0.07 7.39 -32.70
N GLN A 129 -1.38 7.14 -32.68
CA GLN A 129 -1.92 5.92 -33.25
C GLN A 129 -1.76 6.00 -34.79
N GLY A 130 -1.32 4.97 -35.51
CA GLY A 130 -1.36 4.92 -36.98
C GLY A 130 -0.78 6.11 -37.81
N LYS A 131 -1.15 6.20 -39.10
CA LYS A 131 -0.68 7.22 -40.06
C LYS A 131 -1.55 8.50 -40.02
N GLN A 132 -0.92 9.67 -39.89
CA GLN A 132 -1.34 11.08 -40.12
C GLN A 132 -2.75 11.59 -39.69
N ARG A 133 -3.83 10.79 -39.69
CA ARG A 133 -5.21 11.18 -39.35
C ARG A 133 -5.76 10.62 -38.01
N TYR A 134 -4.98 9.85 -37.26
CA TYR A 134 -5.44 9.25 -36.01
C TYR A 134 -5.13 10.12 -34.78
N GLY A 135 -5.93 9.94 -33.74
CA GLY A 135 -5.84 10.68 -32.48
C GLY A 135 -4.51 10.51 -31.74
N ILE A 136 -4.14 11.54 -30.99
CA ILE A 136 -3.01 11.55 -30.06
C ILE A 136 -3.54 11.11 -28.69
N ASP A 137 -2.98 10.05 -28.10
CA ASP A 137 -3.29 9.64 -26.71
C ASP A 137 -2.05 9.77 -25.82
N VAL A 138 -2.30 9.87 -24.52
CA VAL A 138 -1.29 9.84 -23.47
C VAL A 138 -0.84 8.40 -23.25
N ALA A 139 0.46 8.17 -23.31
CA ALA A 139 1.04 6.88 -22.95
C ALA A 139 0.77 6.58 -21.47
N LYS A 140 0.27 5.38 -21.18
CA LYS A 140 -0.14 4.95 -19.85
C LYS A 140 0.62 3.70 -19.44
N VAL A 141 0.84 3.56 -18.14
CA VAL A 141 1.46 2.41 -17.49
C VAL A 141 0.36 1.62 -16.78
N PRO A 142 0.20 0.32 -17.05
CA PRO A 142 -0.82 -0.51 -16.43
C PRO A 142 -0.49 -0.71 -14.95
N LEU A 143 -1.50 -0.52 -14.10
CA LEU A 143 -1.38 -0.64 -12.64
C LEU A 143 -2.43 -1.54 -12.01
N SER A 144 -3.54 -1.80 -12.69
CA SER A 144 -4.67 -2.53 -12.11
C SER A 144 -4.26 -3.93 -11.68
N THR A 145 -3.78 -4.73 -12.63
CA THR A 145 -3.32 -6.10 -12.42
C THR A 145 -2.17 -6.21 -11.40
N PRO A 146 -1.04 -5.47 -11.54
CA PRO A 146 0.07 -5.63 -10.61
C PRO A 146 -0.29 -5.20 -9.19
N LEU A 147 -1.12 -4.17 -9.00
CA LEU A 147 -1.61 -3.81 -7.65
C LEU A 147 -2.49 -4.91 -7.07
N THR A 148 -3.46 -5.43 -7.82
CA THR A 148 -4.32 -6.50 -7.34
C THR A 148 -3.51 -7.75 -6.97
N GLN A 149 -2.58 -8.17 -7.83
CA GLN A 149 -1.72 -9.33 -7.56
C GLN A 149 -0.85 -9.11 -6.32
N ALA A 150 -0.18 -7.95 -6.20
CA ALA A 150 0.69 -7.67 -5.07
C ALA A 150 -0.07 -7.63 -3.73
N PHE A 151 -1.28 -7.04 -3.70
CA PHE A 151 -2.09 -7.05 -2.49
C PHE A 151 -2.61 -8.45 -2.13
N ASN A 152 -3.01 -9.25 -3.13
CA ASN A 152 -3.44 -10.63 -2.90
C ASN A 152 -2.29 -11.50 -2.38
N GLN A 153 -1.08 -11.34 -2.92
CA GLN A 153 0.12 -12.05 -2.47
C GLN A 153 0.45 -11.70 -1.02
N GLU A 154 0.56 -10.41 -0.68
CA GLU A 154 0.93 -9.98 0.67
C GLU A 154 -0.11 -10.36 1.74
N LEU A 155 -1.39 -10.42 1.36
CA LEU A 155 -2.49 -10.77 2.27
C LEU A 155 -2.84 -12.26 2.26
N SER A 156 -2.20 -13.09 1.42
CA SER A 156 -2.47 -14.53 1.39
C SER A 156 -2.08 -15.22 2.70
N GLN A 157 -0.98 -14.80 3.35
CA GLN A 157 -0.56 -15.25 4.68
C GLN A 157 -1.10 -14.35 5.82
N TYR A 158 -2.20 -13.63 5.61
CA TYR A 158 -2.77 -12.73 6.63
C TYR A 158 -3.00 -13.40 7.99
N PRO A 159 -3.55 -14.63 8.09
CA PRO A 159 -3.79 -15.27 9.39
C PRO A 159 -2.52 -15.47 10.21
N GLU A 160 -1.42 -15.87 9.57
CA GLU A 160 -0.12 -16.08 10.24
C GLU A 160 0.51 -14.77 10.67
N GLN A 161 0.52 -13.77 9.78
CA GLN A 161 1.01 -12.42 10.09
C GLN A 161 0.23 -11.80 11.25
N MET A 162 -1.09 -11.99 11.26
CA MET A 162 -1.96 -11.55 12.35
C MET A 162 -1.66 -12.25 13.66
N LYS A 163 -1.45 -13.57 13.64
CA LYS A 163 -1.10 -14.33 14.84
C LYS A 163 0.21 -13.82 15.45
N GLN A 164 1.26 -13.66 14.62
CA GLN A 164 2.56 -13.16 15.05
C GLN A 164 2.46 -11.73 15.61
N GLU A 165 1.81 -10.82 14.90
CA GLU A 165 1.66 -9.43 15.35
C GLU A 165 0.78 -9.32 16.59
N LEU A 166 -0.25 -10.15 16.72
CA LEU A 166 -1.09 -10.18 17.92
C LEU A 166 -0.30 -10.66 19.13
N ILE A 167 0.48 -11.74 19.00
CA ILE A 167 1.39 -12.21 20.06
C ILE A 167 2.33 -11.07 20.47
N ASN A 168 2.96 -10.39 19.50
CA ASN A 168 3.85 -9.27 19.79
C ASN A 168 3.14 -8.13 20.55
N GLN A 169 1.92 -7.76 20.16
CA GLN A 169 1.15 -6.74 20.88
C GLN A 169 0.74 -7.19 22.28
N LEU A 170 0.36 -8.46 22.46
CA LEU A 170 -0.04 -9.01 23.75
C LEU A 170 1.17 -9.12 24.70
N THR A 171 2.32 -9.61 24.23
CA THR A 171 3.56 -9.63 25.01
C THR A 171 3.92 -8.23 25.52
N PHE A 172 3.75 -7.19 24.70
CA PHE A 172 3.95 -5.82 25.15
C PHE A 172 2.96 -5.38 26.23
N VAL A 173 1.69 -5.82 26.15
CA VAL A 173 0.68 -5.53 27.17
C VAL A 173 1.01 -6.23 28.50
N PHE A 174 1.46 -7.48 28.45
CA PHE A 174 1.75 -8.28 29.64
C PHE A 174 3.10 -7.94 30.29
N ARG A 175 4.12 -7.57 29.50
CA ARG A 175 5.45 -7.18 30.01
C ARG A 175 5.48 -5.78 30.64
N ARG A 176 4.43 -4.97 30.47
CA ARG A 176 4.33 -3.60 31.00
C ARG A 176 3.80 -3.52 32.44
N LYS A 177 3.82 -4.62 33.18
CA LYS A 177 3.53 -4.69 34.61
C LYS A 177 4.74 -5.21 35.36
#